data_AF-A0A260VZ92-F1
#
_entry.id   AF-A0A260VZ92-F1
#
_cell.length_a   1.000
_cell.length_b   1.000
_cell.length_c   1.000
_cell.angle_alpha   90.00
_cell.angle_beta   90.00
_cell.angle_gamma   90.00
#
_symmetry.space_group_name_H-M   'P 1'
#
loop_
_entity.id
_entity.type
_entity.pdbx_description
1 polymer ?
#
loop_
_entity_poly.entity_id
_entity_poly.type
_entity_poly.pdbx_seq_one_letter_code
_entity_poly.pdbx_strand_id
1 'polypeptide(L)'
;MPLSVDGRKIGGVHVGAQAIGEGWVWDGSSWSQVFSSVPPEVSPMGMWLTETATFTTTITKLGPMAAMSDRPDTAIVDNMLVADGPGVRTLHVRIVWSGTYMPTYYVYKNGERLASDTATIPDVPIAAGDQFWVSARNGFGSGRATGGSETSTYLYWD
;
A
#
# COMPACT_ATOMS: atom_id res chain seq x y z
N MET A 1 -11.71 -17.75 17.58
CA MET A 1 -12.54 -18.96 17.43
C MET A 1 -13.31 -18.84 16.13
N PRO A 2 -13.44 -19.90 15.31
CA PRO A 2 -14.24 -19.83 14.08
C PRO A 2 -15.71 -19.56 14.41
N LEU A 3 -16.38 -18.71 13.62
CA LEU A 3 -17.82 -18.53 13.75
C LEU A 3 -18.52 -19.85 13.45
N SER A 4 -19.45 -20.23 14.32
CA SER A 4 -20.25 -21.45 14.19
C SER A 4 -21.70 -21.08 14.43
N VAL A 5 -22.60 -21.50 13.55
CA VAL A 5 -24.04 -21.55 13.81
C VAL A 5 -24.44 -23.01 13.79
N ASP A 6 -25.08 -23.47 14.86
CA ASP A 6 -25.53 -24.87 15.03
C ASP A 6 -24.42 -25.92 14.80
N GLY A 7 -23.20 -25.62 15.25
CA GLY A 7 -22.04 -26.52 15.09
C GLY A 7 -21.44 -26.55 13.69
N ARG A 8 -22.01 -25.81 12.72
CA ARG A 8 -21.44 -25.63 11.38
C ARG A 8 -20.55 -24.40 11.37
N LYS A 9 -19.27 -24.60 11.04
CA LYS A 9 -18.34 -23.50 10.78
C LYS A 9 -18.85 -22.68 9.59
N ILE A 10 -19.16 -21.42 9.86
CA ILE A 10 -19.43 -20.40 8.84
C ILE A 10 -18.12 -19.65 8.62
N GLY A 11 -17.72 -19.47 7.37
CA GLY A 11 -16.46 -18.82 6.99
C GLY A 11 -16.46 -17.32 7.31
N GLY A 12 -15.72 -16.53 6.52
CA GLY A 12 -15.81 -15.08 6.61
C GLY A 12 -17.24 -14.59 6.34
N VAL A 13 -17.69 -13.60 7.09
CA VAL A 13 -18.94 -12.88 6.80
C VAL A 13 -18.65 -11.90 5.67
N HIS A 14 -19.47 -11.90 4.62
CA HIS A 14 -19.32 -11.00 3.48
C HIS A 14 -20.63 -10.25 3.24
N VAL A 15 -20.54 -8.96 2.90
CA VAL A 15 -21.62 -8.21 2.24
C VAL A 15 -21.16 -7.94 0.82
N GLY A 16 -21.78 -8.63 -0.15
CA GLY A 16 -21.27 -8.67 -1.52
C GLY A 16 -19.89 -9.36 -1.58
N ALA A 17 -18.91 -8.69 -2.17
CA ALA A 17 -17.52 -9.16 -2.25
C ALA A 17 -16.65 -8.74 -1.05
N GLN A 18 -17.18 -7.89 -0.16
CA GLN A 18 -16.39 -7.31 0.94
C GLN A 18 -16.49 -8.18 2.18
N ALA A 19 -15.33 -8.63 2.68
CA ALA A 19 -15.23 -9.29 3.97
C ALA A 19 -15.48 -8.28 5.09
N ILE A 20 -16.34 -8.65 6.06
CA ILE A 20 -16.69 -7.80 7.19
C ILE A 20 -15.96 -8.31 8.43
N GLY A 21 -15.24 -7.41 9.13
CA GLY A 21 -14.53 -7.74 10.36
C GLY A 21 -15.44 -8.05 11.55
N GLU A 22 -16.65 -7.49 11.53
CA GLU A 22 -17.67 -7.67 12.57
C GLU A 22 -19.07 -7.78 11.98
N GLY A 23 -19.99 -8.39 12.72
CA GLY A 23 -21.39 -8.53 12.37
C GLY A 23 -22.26 -8.68 13.60
N TRP A 24 -23.57 -8.65 13.39
CA TRP A 24 -24.55 -8.85 14.44
C TRP A 24 -25.44 -10.04 14.07
N VAL A 25 -25.63 -10.98 14.99
CA VAL A 25 -26.51 -12.13 14.84
C VAL A 25 -27.71 -11.93 15.75
N TRP A 26 -28.92 -12.00 15.19
CA TRP A 26 -30.16 -12.01 15.96
C TRP A 26 -30.54 -13.46 16.26
N ASP A 27 -30.73 -13.79 17.54
CA ASP A 27 -31.09 -15.14 17.99
C ASP A 27 -32.60 -15.35 18.20
N GLY A 28 -33.42 -14.32 17.91
CA GLY A 28 -34.86 -14.31 18.21
C GLY A 28 -35.24 -13.47 19.42
N SER A 29 -34.29 -13.13 20.30
CA SER A 29 -34.52 -12.32 21.51
C SER A 29 -33.48 -11.22 21.71
N SER A 30 -32.26 -11.38 21.21
CA SER A 30 -31.14 -10.47 21.41
C SER A 30 -30.21 -10.40 20.20
N TRP A 31 -29.54 -9.26 20.05
CA TRP A 31 -28.46 -9.08 19.10
C TRP A 31 -27.14 -9.42 19.78
N SER A 32 -26.41 -10.37 19.21
CA SER A 32 -25.05 -10.71 19.64
C SER A 32 -24.03 -10.26 18.60
N GLN A 33 -23.04 -9.49 19.04
CA GLN A 33 -21.92 -9.07 18.18
C GLN A 33 -20.98 -10.26 17.95
N VAL A 34 -20.58 -10.45 16.70
CA VAL A 34 -19.69 -11.52 16.26
C VAL A 34 -18.55 -10.94 15.43
N PHE A 35 -17.34 -11.46 15.63
CA PHE A 35 -16.15 -11.01 14.89
C PHE A 35 -15.71 -12.09 13.90
N SER A 36 -15.40 -11.68 12.67
CA SER A 36 -14.75 -12.58 11.72
C SER A 36 -13.38 -12.98 12.26
N SER A 37 -13.06 -14.28 12.19
CA SER A 37 -11.70 -14.73 12.50
C SER A 37 -10.73 -14.55 11.33
N VAL A 38 -11.23 -14.08 10.18
CA VAL A 38 -10.43 -13.76 9.00
C VAL A 38 -10.13 -12.26 9.06
N PRO A 39 -8.84 -11.85 9.14
CA PRO A 39 -8.48 -10.45 9.04
C PRO A 39 -9.09 -9.87 7.75
N PRO A 40 -9.57 -8.62 7.74
CA PRO A 40 -9.92 -7.97 6.49
C PRO A 40 -8.71 -8.05 5.56
N GLU A 41 -8.94 -8.38 4.30
CA GLU A 41 -7.88 -8.32 3.32
C GLU A 41 -7.33 -6.90 3.24
N VAL A 42 -6.04 -6.76 2.93
CA VAL A 42 -5.41 -5.45 2.74
C VAL A 42 -6.21 -4.61 1.74
N SER A 43 -6.56 -3.39 2.12
CA SER A 43 -7.32 -2.47 1.26
C SER A 43 -6.44 -2.00 0.09
N PRO A 44 -7.02 -1.56 -1.04
CA PRO A 44 -6.24 -0.84 -2.05
C PRO A 44 -5.72 0.48 -1.43
N MET A 45 -4.41 0.68 -1.41
CA MET A 45 -3.77 1.86 -0.82
C MET A 45 -2.80 2.49 -1.81
N GLY A 46 -2.57 3.80 -1.69
CA GLY A 46 -1.75 4.51 -2.66
C GLY A 46 -1.31 5.88 -2.22
N MET A 47 -0.08 6.22 -2.58
CA MET A 47 0.51 7.53 -2.34
C MET A 47 1.13 8.11 -3.60
N TRP A 48 1.20 9.43 -3.66
CA TRP A 48 1.81 10.17 -4.75
C TRP A 48 2.72 11.27 -4.21
N LEU A 49 3.72 11.63 -5.00
CA LEU A 49 4.65 12.70 -4.68
C LEU A 49 3.96 14.05 -4.90
N THR A 50 3.85 14.87 -3.84
CA THR A 50 3.09 16.13 -3.90
C THR A 50 3.85 17.26 -4.59
N GLU A 51 5.18 17.20 -4.57
CA GLU A 51 6.06 18.24 -5.08
C GLU A 51 7.25 17.65 -5.84
N THR A 52 8.18 18.50 -6.26
CA THR A 52 9.43 18.01 -6.87
C THR A 52 10.39 17.54 -5.77
N ALA A 53 10.79 16.27 -5.83
CA ALA A 53 11.82 15.72 -4.94
C ALA A 53 13.21 15.89 -5.58
N THR A 54 14.19 16.31 -4.78
CA THR A 54 15.60 16.34 -5.18
C THR A 54 16.36 15.18 -4.52
N PHE A 55 17.29 14.58 -5.25
CA PHE A 55 18.13 13.49 -4.74
C PHE A 55 19.55 13.63 -5.28
N THR A 56 20.49 12.94 -4.64
CA THR A 56 21.93 13.02 -4.95
C THR A 56 22.47 11.68 -5.45
N THR A 57 23.79 11.46 -5.32
CA THR A 57 24.46 10.20 -5.64
C THR A 57 24.21 9.09 -4.62
N THR A 58 23.59 9.45 -3.49
CA THR A 58 23.18 8.52 -2.44
C THR A 58 21.70 8.16 -2.58
N ILE A 59 21.36 6.93 -2.20
CA ILE A 59 19.97 6.46 -2.14
C ILE A 59 19.19 7.38 -1.20
N THR A 60 18.19 8.07 -1.75
CA THR A 60 17.35 9.01 -1.00
C THR A 60 15.89 8.59 -1.14
N LYS A 61 15.17 8.47 -0.03
CA LYS A 61 13.72 8.25 -0.01
C LYS A 61 13.03 9.43 -0.70
N LEU A 62 12.09 9.15 -1.60
CA LEU A 62 11.30 10.18 -2.27
C LEU A 62 10.23 10.73 -1.32
N GLY A 63 10.06 12.04 -1.35
CA GLY A 63 9.05 12.77 -0.59
C GLY A 63 9.10 14.27 -0.86
N PRO A 64 8.12 15.05 -0.40
CA PRO A 64 6.97 14.62 0.42
C PRO A 64 5.92 13.80 -0.36
N MET A 65 5.31 12.81 0.30
CA MET A 65 4.24 11.95 -0.23
C MET A 65 2.89 12.26 0.43
N ALA A 66 1.80 12.18 -0.32
CA ALA A 66 0.43 12.24 0.20
C ALA A 66 -0.42 11.08 -0.32
N ALA A 67 -1.51 10.78 0.40
CA ALA A 67 -2.47 9.77 0.01
C ALA A 67 -3.12 10.16 -1.33
N MET A 68 -3.41 9.16 -2.15
CA MET A 68 -4.28 9.36 -3.31
C MET A 68 -5.71 9.66 -2.84
N SER A 69 -6.37 10.59 -3.51
CA SER A 69 -7.73 11.04 -3.19
C SER A 69 -8.78 9.95 -3.38
N ASP A 70 -8.53 8.98 -4.27
CA ASP A 70 -9.39 7.81 -4.48
C ASP A 70 -9.17 6.68 -3.45
N ARG A 71 -8.19 6.83 -2.55
CA ARG A 71 -7.83 5.85 -1.51
C ARG A 71 -7.69 6.52 -0.14
N PRO A 72 -8.81 7.03 0.43
CA PRO A 72 -8.80 7.87 1.63
C PRO A 72 -8.27 7.17 2.89
N ASP A 73 -8.34 5.83 2.95
CA ASP A 73 -7.86 5.04 4.08
C ASP A 73 -6.34 4.79 4.03
N THR A 74 -5.63 5.40 3.07
CA THR A 74 -4.19 5.25 2.92
C THR A 74 -3.43 5.89 4.10
N ALA A 75 -2.75 5.05 4.89
CA ALA A 75 -1.81 5.48 5.91
C ALA A 75 -0.42 5.77 5.31
N ILE A 76 0.12 6.96 5.58
CA ILE A 76 1.48 7.35 5.21
C ILE A 76 2.26 7.77 6.45
N VAL A 77 3.44 7.19 6.64
CA VAL A 77 4.35 7.52 7.75
C VAL A 77 5.75 7.75 7.19
N ASP A 78 6.32 8.93 7.42
CA ASP A 78 7.66 9.30 6.93
C ASP A 78 7.86 8.98 5.43
N ASN A 79 6.91 9.42 4.60
CA ASN A 79 6.87 9.15 3.15
C ASN A 79 6.86 7.66 2.76
N MET A 80 6.40 6.78 3.67
CA MET A 80 6.19 5.37 3.42
C MET A 80 4.70 5.06 3.43
N LEU A 81 4.26 4.24 2.48
CA LEU A 81 2.93 3.65 2.44
C LEU A 81 2.87 2.51 3.45
N VAL A 82 1.92 2.53 4.38
CA VAL A 82 1.81 1.54 5.46
C VAL A 82 0.60 0.65 5.20
N ALA A 83 0.82 -0.66 5.13
CA ALA A 83 -0.27 -1.61 4.91
C ALA A 83 -1.19 -1.74 6.12
N ASP A 84 -2.49 -1.81 5.86
CA ASP A 84 -3.54 -1.94 6.88
C ASP A 84 -3.89 -3.40 7.24
N GLY A 85 -3.52 -4.34 6.36
CA GLY A 85 -3.89 -5.75 6.50
C GLY A 85 -2.91 -6.71 5.82
N PRO A 86 -3.09 -8.02 6.05
CA PRO A 86 -2.37 -9.04 5.30
C PRO A 86 -2.99 -9.30 3.93
N GLY A 87 -2.17 -9.73 2.96
CA GLY A 87 -2.66 -10.10 1.64
C GLY A 87 -1.54 -10.39 0.64
N VAL A 88 -1.92 -10.63 -0.60
CA VAL A 88 -1.03 -10.65 -1.76
C VAL A 88 -1.59 -9.67 -2.77
N ARG A 89 -0.76 -8.72 -3.23
CA ARG A 89 -1.20 -7.60 -4.06
C ARG A 89 -0.20 -7.30 -5.17
N THR A 90 -0.66 -6.63 -6.22
CA THR A 90 0.24 -6.09 -7.24
C THR A 90 0.68 -4.69 -6.81
N LEU A 91 1.99 -4.48 -6.70
CA LEU A 91 2.54 -3.17 -6.40
C LEU A 91 2.84 -2.41 -7.68
N HIS A 92 2.21 -1.27 -7.87
CA HIS A 92 2.41 -0.36 -8.98
C HIS A 92 3.25 0.82 -8.58
N VAL A 93 4.29 1.09 -9.37
CA VAL A 93 5.21 2.21 -9.17
C VAL A 93 5.33 2.96 -10.48
N ARG A 94 5.10 4.27 -10.43
CA ARG A 94 5.41 5.14 -11.57
C ARG A 94 6.29 6.26 -11.08
N ILE A 95 7.28 6.61 -11.89
CA ILE A 95 8.16 7.71 -11.57
C ILE A 95 8.29 8.59 -12.81
N VAL A 96 7.93 9.85 -12.64
CA VAL A 96 8.05 10.87 -13.68
C VAL A 96 9.29 11.69 -13.39
N TRP A 97 10.14 11.82 -14.41
CA TRP A 97 11.47 12.38 -14.28
C TRP A 97 11.70 13.50 -15.28
N SER A 98 12.39 14.55 -14.82
CA SER A 98 12.86 15.65 -15.66
C SER A 98 14.34 15.92 -15.35
N GLY A 99 15.23 15.54 -16.27
CA GLY A 99 16.65 15.79 -16.12
C GLY A 99 17.45 15.34 -17.35
N THR A 100 18.77 15.33 -17.21
CA THR A 100 19.69 14.88 -18.28
C THR A 100 20.10 13.41 -18.11
N TYR A 101 20.25 12.94 -16.88
CA TYR A 101 20.64 11.56 -16.56
C TYR A 101 19.52 10.79 -15.87
N MET A 102 19.08 9.69 -16.47
CA MET A 102 18.11 8.80 -15.85
C MET A 102 18.69 8.23 -14.55
N PRO A 103 18.06 8.48 -13.39
CA PRO A 103 18.47 7.84 -12.15
C PRO A 103 17.98 6.39 -12.12
N THR A 104 18.60 5.60 -11.25
CA THR A 104 18.07 4.30 -10.87
C THR A 104 17.09 4.49 -9.73
N TYR A 105 15.97 3.79 -9.82
CA TYR A 105 14.95 3.78 -8.78
C TYR A 105 14.92 2.45 -8.07
N TYR A 106 14.62 2.49 -6.78
CA TYR A 106 14.48 1.29 -5.97
C TYR A 106 13.19 1.34 -5.17
N VAL A 107 12.53 0.20 -5.09
CA VAL A 107 11.33 -0.01 -4.28
C VAL A 107 11.73 -0.85 -3.08
N TYR A 108 11.33 -0.41 -1.89
CA TYR A 108 11.65 -1.08 -0.65
C TYR A 108 10.38 -1.53 0.07
N LYS A 109 10.52 -2.63 0.81
CA LYS A 109 9.58 -3.13 1.79
C LYS A 109 10.34 -3.36 3.10
N ASN A 110 9.92 -2.70 4.18
CA ASN A 110 10.55 -2.83 5.51
C ASN A 110 12.08 -2.62 5.50
N GLY A 111 12.58 -1.77 4.60
CA GLY A 111 14.02 -1.51 4.42
C GLY A 111 14.75 -2.50 3.51
N GLU A 112 14.12 -3.61 3.11
CA GLU A 112 14.66 -4.53 2.11
C GLU A 112 14.27 -4.08 0.69
N ARG A 113 15.20 -4.16 -0.26
CA ARG A 113 14.95 -3.79 -1.65
C ARG A 113 14.17 -4.90 -2.35
N LEU A 114 12.95 -4.58 -2.81
CA LEU A 114 12.11 -5.48 -3.61
C LEU A 114 12.51 -5.49 -5.08
N ALA A 115 12.72 -4.30 -5.67
CA ALA A 115 12.96 -4.16 -7.09
C ALA A 115 13.78 -2.92 -7.43
N SER A 116 14.27 -2.89 -8.67
CA SER A 116 14.83 -1.71 -9.33
C SER A 116 14.18 -1.48 -10.67
N ASP A 117 13.96 -0.22 -11.04
CA ASP A 117 13.53 0.23 -12.38
C ASP A 117 12.31 -0.49 -12.97
N THR A 118 11.46 -1.08 -12.13
CA THR A 118 10.26 -1.83 -12.56
C THR A 118 9.00 -1.08 -12.16
N ALA A 119 8.03 -0.99 -13.08
CA ALA A 119 6.78 -0.26 -12.88
C ALA A 119 5.67 -1.08 -12.17
N THR A 120 5.77 -2.41 -12.20
CA THR A 120 4.78 -3.31 -11.62
C THR A 120 5.49 -4.52 -11.01
N ILE A 121 5.22 -4.82 -9.75
CA ILE A 121 5.77 -5.98 -9.03
C ILE A 121 4.57 -6.86 -8.64
N PRO A 122 4.39 -8.02 -9.31
CA PRO A 122 3.26 -8.91 -9.03
C PRO A 122 3.47 -9.68 -7.72
N ASP A 123 2.37 -10.17 -7.17
CA ASP A 123 2.34 -11.15 -6.08
C ASP A 123 3.17 -10.77 -4.85
N VAL A 124 3.16 -9.48 -4.47
CA VAL A 124 3.86 -9.00 -3.29
C VAL A 124 3.11 -9.45 -2.04
N PRO A 125 3.70 -10.30 -1.17
CA PRO A 125 3.08 -10.63 0.10
C PRO A 125 3.12 -9.40 1.00
N ILE A 126 2.01 -9.10 1.67
CA ILE A 126 1.83 -7.95 2.56
C ILE A 126 1.32 -8.46 3.92
N ALA A 127 1.84 -7.88 4.99
CA ALA A 127 1.34 -8.00 6.35
C ALA A 127 0.95 -6.62 6.88
N ALA A 128 0.02 -6.58 7.83
CA ALA A 128 -0.36 -5.33 8.49
C ALA A 128 0.88 -4.66 9.11
N GLY A 129 1.06 -3.37 8.84
CA GLY A 129 2.20 -2.58 9.27
C GLY A 129 3.43 -2.64 8.34
N ASP A 130 3.41 -3.45 7.27
CA ASP A 130 4.47 -3.41 6.27
C ASP A 130 4.59 -2.01 5.66
N GLN A 131 5.82 -1.54 5.51
CA GLN A 131 6.13 -0.20 5.03
C GLN A 131 6.79 -0.25 3.66
N PHE A 132 6.21 0.47 2.71
CA PHE A 132 6.69 0.53 1.33
C PHE A 132 7.12 1.94 0.96
N TRP A 133 8.25 2.08 0.28
CA TRP A 133 8.73 3.37 -0.17
C TRP A 133 9.59 3.26 -1.41
N VAL A 134 9.70 4.38 -2.11
CA VAL A 134 10.50 4.51 -3.33
C VAL A 134 11.70 5.40 -3.04
N SER A 135 12.83 5.03 -3.61
CA SER A 135 14.05 5.82 -3.57
C SER A 135 14.57 6.10 -4.96
N ALA A 136 15.41 7.12 -5.08
CA ALA A 136 16.19 7.38 -6.28
C ALA A 136 17.68 7.50 -5.95
N ARG A 137 18.52 7.11 -6.92
CA ARG A 137 19.96 7.32 -6.89
C ARG A 137 20.42 7.74 -8.28
N ASN A 138 21.19 8.82 -8.36
CA ASN A 138 21.79 9.25 -9.63
C ASN A 138 23.30 8.92 -9.64
N GLY A 139 23.76 8.17 -10.64
CA GLY A 139 25.19 7.83 -10.80
C GLY A 139 26.08 9.02 -11.17
N PHE A 140 25.49 10.14 -11.60
CA PHE A 140 26.20 11.27 -12.23
C PHE A 140 26.02 12.61 -11.50
N GLY A 141 25.38 12.64 -10.32
CA GLY A 141 25.20 13.88 -9.54
C GLY A 141 23.83 13.99 -8.87
N SER A 142 23.27 15.20 -8.80
CA SER A 142 21.91 15.43 -8.30
C SER A 142 20.85 15.26 -9.40
N GLY A 143 19.66 14.77 -9.06
CA GLY A 143 18.52 14.66 -9.97
C GLY A 143 17.21 15.11 -9.34
N ARG A 144 16.13 15.10 -10.14
CA ARG A 144 14.79 15.54 -9.75
C ARG A 144 13.71 14.54 -10.18
N ALA A 145 12.81 14.21 -9.27
CA ALA A 145 11.57 13.49 -9.56
C ALA A 145 10.41 14.48 -9.45
N THR A 146 9.48 14.40 -10.40
CA THR A 146 8.39 15.39 -10.52
C THR A 146 7.12 14.83 -9.90
N GLY A 147 6.52 15.62 -9.01
CA GLY A 147 5.18 15.43 -8.45
C GLY A 147 4.16 16.37 -9.07
N GLY A 148 2.89 16.23 -8.69
CA GLY A 148 1.82 17.17 -9.10
C GLY A 148 0.43 16.56 -9.35
N SER A 149 0.31 15.23 -9.42
CA SER A 149 -0.95 14.51 -9.54
C SER A 149 -0.82 13.03 -9.17
N GLU A 150 -1.94 12.34 -9.00
CA GLU A 150 -2.02 10.87 -8.86
C GLU A 150 -1.49 10.10 -10.08
N THR A 151 -1.36 10.77 -11.22
CA THR A 151 -0.81 10.19 -12.46
C THR A 151 0.69 10.44 -12.61
N SER A 152 1.31 11.20 -11.70
CA SER A 152 2.74 11.54 -11.73
C SER A 152 3.59 10.47 -11.04
N THR A 153 4.54 10.86 -10.18
CA THR A 153 5.32 9.89 -9.38
C THR A 153 4.45 9.32 -8.27
N TYR A 154 4.22 8.01 -8.26
CA TYR A 154 3.34 7.33 -7.31
C TYR A 154 3.74 5.89 -6.97
N LEU A 155 3.17 5.40 -5.87
CA LEU A 155 3.25 4.03 -5.38
C LEU A 155 1.85 3.61 -4.89
N TYR A 156 1.26 2.55 -5.45
CA TYR A 156 -0.02 2.02 -4.99
C TYR A 156 -0.12 0.51 -5.18
N TRP A 157 -1.11 -0.12 -4.55
CA TRP A 157 -1.48 -1.50 -4.82
C TRP A 157 -3.00 -1.66 -4.93
N ASP A 158 -3.42 -2.70 -5.65
CA ASP A 158 -4.80 -3.12 -5.88
C ASP A 158 -5.13 -4.49 -5.29
#